data_AF-A0A2V7AWG3-F1
#
_entry.id   AF-A0A2V7AWG3-F1
#
_cell.length_a   1.000
_cell.length_b   1.000
_cell.length_c   1.000
_cell.angle_alpha   90.00
_cell.angle_beta   90.00
_cell.angle_gamma   90.00
#
_symmetry.space_group_name_H-M   'P 1'
#
loop_
_entity.id
_entity.type
_entity.pdbx_description
1 polymer ?
#
loop_
_entity_poly.entity_id
_entity_poly.type
_entity_poly.pdbx_seq_one_letter_code
_entity_poly.pdbx_strand_id
1 'polypeptide(L)'
;MDGAPGGPQRDGARGNEERDAVVRWTQRIGCGGRHALEEGDMFNFWHKRRCTMGNQRGFTLIELMIVVAIIGILAAIAVPLYANMQARARIAKAQADIRGMASAVSAWTAHMGTLPSALGLLTAIATSPQNITAGPFMAAIPTPPSTVWGAAYSYAINAALGTFTISAAGDGATVSAP
;
A
#
# COMPACT_ATOMS: atom_id res chain seq x y z
N MET A 1 -44.64 45.31 -35.56
CA MET A 1 -43.35 45.26 -36.29
C MET A 1 -42.67 44.00 -35.83
N ASP A 2 -43.01 42.96 -36.56
CA ASP A 2 -42.79 41.55 -36.26
C ASP A 2 -41.41 41.12 -36.76
N GLY A 3 -40.76 40.21 -36.03
CA GLY A 3 -39.43 39.74 -36.36
C GLY A 3 -39.05 38.45 -35.64
N ALA A 4 -39.62 37.33 -36.09
CA ALA A 4 -38.99 36.00 -36.05
C ALA A 4 -38.94 35.50 -37.51
N PRO A 5 -37.92 34.75 -37.96
CA PRO A 5 -37.74 33.33 -37.58
C PRO A 5 -36.25 32.96 -37.34
N GLY A 6 -35.92 31.98 -36.50
CA GLY A 6 -35.97 30.55 -36.86
C GLY A 6 -34.71 30.12 -37.63
N GLY A 7 -33.63 29.77 -36.91
CA GLY A 7 -32.40 29.19 -37.45
C GLY A 7 -32.02 27.91 -36.68
N PRO A 8 -31.32 26.95 -37.32
CA PRO A 8 -31.61 25.52 -37.17
C PRO A 8 -30.99 24.86 -35.94
N GLN A 9 -31.84 24.11 -35.24
CA GLN A 9 -31.51 23.00 -34.35
C GLN A 9 -30.59 22.03 -35.10
N ARG A 10 -29.31 21.98 -34.71
CA ARG A 10 -28.40 20.93 -35.16
C ARG A 10 -28.46 19.79 -34.16
N ASP A 11 -29.27 18.80 -34.51
CA ASP A 11 -29.25 17.47 -33.93
C ASP A 11 -27.85 16.86 -34.12
N GLY A 12 -27.13 16.77 -33.00
CA GLY A 12 -25.82 16.15 -32.90
C GLY A 12 -25.89 14.87 -32.07
N ALA A 13 -26.82 13.98 -32.41
CA ALA A 13 -26.85 12.59 -31.95
C ALA A 13 -25.61 11.85 -32.49
N ARG A 14 -24.45 12.08 -31.85
CA ARG A 14 -23.17 11.52 -32.32
C ARG A 14 -22.16 11.29 -31.19
N GLY A 15 -22.62 10.74 -30.06
CA GLY A 15 -21.75 10.45 -28.91
C GLY A 15 -22.14 9.25 -28.05
N ASN A 16 -23.17 8.48 -28.42
CA ASN A 16 -23.63 7.30 -27.69
C ASN A 16 -23.11 5.97 -28.25
N GLU A 17 -22.44 5.95 -29.41
CA GLU A 17 -21.94 4.70 -30.02
C GLU A 17 -20.71 4.08 -29.31
N GLU A 18 -19.87 4.86 -28.63
CA GLU A 18 -18.73 4.32 -27.88
C GLU A 18 -19.13 3.69 -26.54
N ARG A 19 -20.18 4.21 -25.89
CA ARG A 19 -20.72 3.63 -24.65
C ARG A 19 -21.33 2.24 -24.89
N ASP A 20 -21.91 2.04 -26.06
CA ASP A 20 -22.52 0.77 -26.47
C ASP A 20 -21.50 -0.27 -26.94
N ALA A 21 -20.27 0.13 -27.28
CA ALA A 21 -19.19 -0.80 -27.61
C ALA A 21 -18.59 -1.48 -26.36
N VAL A 22 -18.45 -0.72 -25.26
CA VAL A 22 -17.95 -1.24 -23.98
C VAL A 22 -18.96 -2.18 -23.32
N VAL A 23 -20.26 -1.85 -23.37
CA VAL A 23 -21.33 -2.73 -22.84
C VAL A 23 -21.51 -4.00 -23.69
N ARG A 24 -21.26 -3.94 -25.01
CA ARG A 24 -21.33 -5.13 -25.88
C ARG A 24 -20.12 -6.05 -25.78
N TRP A 25 -18.96 -5.56 -25.33
CA TRP A 25 -17.76 -6.39 -25.14
C TRP A 25 -17.85 -7.26 -23.86
N THR A 26 -18.56 -6.82 -22.83
CA THR A 26 -18.72 -7.58 -21.58
C THR A 26 -19.81 -8.66 -21.62
N GLN A 27 -20.62 -8.74 -22.68
CA GLN A 27 -21.73 -9.70 -22.80
C GLN A 27 -21.58 -10.73 -23.92
N ARG A 28 -20.34 -11.02 -24.34
CA ARG A 28 -20.01 -12.09 -25.31
C ARG A 28 -18.85 -12.96 -24.83
N ILE A 29 -18.88 -13.36 -23.56
CA ILE A 29 -18.06 -14.48 -23.04
C ILE A 29 -18.90 -15.43 -22.16
N GLY A 30 -20.24 -15.40 -22.34
CA GLY A 30 -21.21 -16.21 -21.61
C GLY A 30 -22.06 -17.09 -22.52
N CYS A 31 -21.45 -18.15 -23.06
CA CYS A 31 -22.13 -19.40 -23.43
C CYS A 31 -21.18 -20.47 -22.89
N GLY A 32 -21.51 -21.29 -21.90
CA GLY A 32 -22.76 -22.03 -21.76
C GLY A 32 -22.33 -23.46 -21.44
N GLY A 33 -21.88 -23.69 -20.20
CA GLY A 33 -21.45 -24.98 -19.69
C GLY A 33 -21.98 -25.16 -18.28
N ARG A 34 -23.29 -25.43 -18.16
CA ARG A 34 -23.89 -25.92 -16.91
C ARG A 34 -23.44 -27.36 -16.70
N HIS A 35 -22.28 -27.51 -16.08
CA HIS A 35 -21.97 -28.69 -15.29
C HIS A 35 -21.99 -28.25 -13.83
N ALA A 36 -23.04 -28.65 -13.13
CA ALA A 36 -23.03 -28.68 -11.68
C ALA A 36 -21.89 -29.62 -11.27
N LEU A 37 -20.77 -29.03 -10.85
CA LEU A 37 -19.65 -29.74 -10.23
C LEU A 37 -19.58 -29.20 -8.82
N GLU A 38 -19.92 -30.07 -7.87
CA GLU A 38 -19.68 -29.88 -6.44
C GLU A 38 -18.26 -29.39 -6.19
N GLU A 39 -18.11 -28.37 -5.34
CA GLU A 39 -16.83 -27.85 -4.84
C GLU A 39 -16.10 -28.83 -3.88
N GLY A 40 -16.35 -30.14 -4.00
CA GLY A 40 -15.68 -31.19 -3.25
C GLY A 40 -14.49 -31.83 -3.97
N ASP A 41 -14.36 -31.70 -5.30
CA ASP A 41 -13.56 -32.66 -6.09
C ASP A 41 -12.42 -32.06 -6.92
N MET A 42 -11.88 -30.91 -6.52
CA MET A 42 -10.71 -30.32 -7.20
C MET A 42 -9.35 -30.76 -6.62
N PHE A 43 -9.33 -31.49 -5.50
CA PHE A 43 -8.10 -32.04 -4.91
C PHE A 43 -7.66 -33.39 -5.51
N ASN A 44 -8.46 -33.99 -6.40
CA ASN A 44 -8.21 -35.34 -6.93
C ASN A 44 -7.57 -35.39 -8.34
N PHE A 45 -7.30 -34.24 -8.97
CA PHE A 45 -6.65 -34.22 -10.30
C PHE A 45 -5.13 -34.51 -10.24
N TRP A 46 -4.48 -34.31 -9.09
CA TRP A 46 -3.02 -34.36 -8.98
C TRP A 46 -2.43 -35.75 -8.71
N HIS A 47 -3.25 -36.78 -8.45
CA HIS A 47 -2.74 -38.08 -7.99
C HIS A 47 -2.51 -39.15 -9.08
N LYS A 48 -2.76 -38.84 -10.36
CA LYS A 48 -2.72 -39.86 -11.44
C LYS A 48 -1.48 -39.82 -12.33
N ARG A 49 -0.30 -39.67 -11.72
CA ARG A 49 1.00 -40.04 -12.33
C ARG A 49 1.91 -40.73 -11.30
N ARG A 50 1.56 -41.96 -10.93
CA ARG A 50 2.54 -42.91 -10.37
C ARG A 50 3.14 -43.71 -11.52
N CYS A 51 4.19 -43.16 -12.13
CA CYS A 51 5.14 -43.97 -12.89
C CYS A 51 6.21 -44.46 -11.93
N THR A 52 6.08 -45.72 -11.53
CA THR A 52 7.12 -46.50 -10.86
C THR A 52 8.11 -47.02 -11.91
N MET A 53 9.41 -46.82 -11.65
CA MET A 53 10.56 -47.73 -11.87
C MET A 53 11.82 -46.93 -12.23
N GLY A 54 12.83 -46.98 -11.35
CA GLY A 54 14.15 -46.39 -11.59
C GLY A 54 14.96 -46.23 -10.30
N ASN A 55 15.60 -47.32 -9.86
CA ASN A 55 16.73 -47.37 -8.93
C ASN A 55 16.68 -46.39 -7.73
N GLN A 56 15.96 -46.77 -6.67
CA GLN A 56 15.99 -46.06 -5.37
C GLN A 56 17.39 -46.17 -4.74
N ARG A 57 18.32 -45.31 -5.15
CA ARG A 57 19.55 -45.05 -4.41
C ARG A 57 19.14 -44.25 -3.20
N GLY A 58 19.08 -44.90 -2.03
CA GLY A 58 18.76 -44.23 -0.78
C GLY A 58 19.79 -43.13 -0.49
N PHE A 59 19.29 -41.94 -0.10
CA PHE A 59 20.11 -40.90 0.50
C PHE A 59 20.91 -41.52 1.64
N THR A 60 22.23 -41.39 1.60
CA THR A 60 23.04 -41.88 2.71
C THR A 60 22.85 -40.94 3.91
N LEU A 61 22.75 -41.48 5.13
CA LEU A 61 22.59 -40.65 6.33
C LEU A 61 23.73 -39.63 6.46
N ILE A 62 24.94 -40.01 6.05
CA ILE A 62 26.12 -39.14 6.05
C ILE A 62 25.99 -37.94 5.10
N GLU A 63 25.35 -38.12 3.95
CA GLU A 63 25.09 -37.06 2.97
C GLU A 63 24.10 -36.03 3.49
N LEU A 64 23.13 -36.47 4.30
CA LEU A 64 22.24 -35.55 4.98
C LEU A 64 22.93 -34.87 6.18
N MET A 65 23.79 -35.58 6.92
CA MET A 65 24.53 -35.02 8.05
C MET A 65 25.46 -33.86 7.67
N ILE A 66 26.21 -33.98 6.57
CA ILE A 66 27.10 -32.90 6.13
C ILE A 66 26.32 -31.67 5.65
N VAL A 67 25.17 -31.88 5.00
CA VAL A 67 24.33 -30.77 4.49
C VAL A 67 23.79 -29.94 5.64
N VAL A 68 23.23 -30.58 6.67
CA VAL A 68 22.71 -29.85 7.83
C VAL A 68 23.83 -29.20 8.65
N ALA A 69 25.04 -29.78 8.67
CA ALA A 69 26.21 -29.17 9.28
C ALA A 69 26.62 -27.87 8.58
N ILE A 70 26.67 -27.85 7.25
CA ILE A 70 27.02 -26.65 6.46
C ILE A 70 25.92 -25.59 6.58
N ILE A 71 24.63 -25.98 6.47
CA ILE A 71 23.51 -25.06 6.67
C ILE A 71 23.55 -24.45 8.07
N GLY A 72 23.92 -25.23 9.10
CA GLY A 72 24.09 -24.75 10.46
C GLY A 72 25.13 -23.64 10.58
N ILE A 73 26.30 -23.79 9.96
CA ILE A 73 27.37 -22.78 9.96
C ILE A 73 26.91 -21.50 9.25
N LEU A 74 26.26 -21.64 8.08
CA LEU A 74 25.76 -20.48 7.33
C LEU A 74 24.65 -19.74 8.10
N ALA A 75 23.72 -20.47 8.69
CA ALA A 75 22.61 -19.91 9.46
C ALA A 75 23.11 -19.14 10.70
N ALA A 76 24.14 -19.64 11.38
CA ALA A 76 24.72 -18.99 12.57
C ALA A 76 25.21 -17.57 12.28
N ILE A 77 25.76 -17.31 11.10
CA ILE A 77 26.24 -15.98 10.68
C ILE A 77 25.11 -15.17 10.04
N ALA A 78 24.27 -15.81 9.24
CA ALA A 78 23.24 -15.13 8.45
C ALA A 78 22.12 -14.53 9.32
N VAL A 79 21.67 -15.24 10.37
CA VAL A 79 20.55 -14.80 11.22
C VAL A 79 20.81 -13.45 11.92
N PRO A 80 21.92 -13.24 12.66
CA PRO A 80 22.17 -11.96 13.32
C PRO A 80 22.41 -10.82 12.32
N LEU A 81 23.07 -11.10 11.19
CA LEU A 81 23.30 -10.12 10.14
C LEU A 81 21.97 -9.65 9.52
N TYR A 82 21.10 -10.59 9.18
CA TYR A 82 19.81 -10.30 8.57
C TYR A 82 18.90 -9.50 9.52
N ALA A 83 18.89 -9.82 10.81
CA ALA A 83 18.15 -9.05 11.81
C ALA A 83 18.60 -7.58 11.87
N ASN A 84 19.92 -7.32 11.81
CA ASN A 84 20.46 -5.97 11.79
C ASN A 84 20.09 -5.21 10.51
N MET A 85 20.16 -5.88 9.35
CA MET A 85 19.74 -5.29 8.08
C MET A 85 18.26 -4.90 8.08
N GLN A 86 17.39 -5.76 8.64
CA GLN A 86 15.99 -5.42 8.82
C GLN A 86 15.80 -4.20 9.74
N ALA A 87 16.49 -4.15 10.88
CA ALA A 87 16.41 -3.01 11.79
C ALA A 87 16.81 -1.69 11.10
N ARG A 88 17.90 -1.68 10.34
CA ARG A 88 18.33 -0.51 9.55
C ARG A 88 17.30 -0.09 8.50
N ALA A 89 16.70 -1.05 7.80
CA ALA A 89 15.64 -0.77 6.84
C ALA A 89 14.40 -0.15 7.52
N ARG A 90 14.03 -0.62 8.71
CA ARG A 90 12.93 -0.05 9.50
C ARG A 90 13.24 1.38 9.95
N ILE A 91 14.46 1.66 10.42
CA ILE A 91 14.90 3.03 10.78
C ILE A 91 14.80 3.96 9.56
N ALA A 92 15.29 3.53 8.39
CA ALA A 92 15.25 4.32 7.17
C ALA A 92 13.81 4.59 6.70
N LYS A 93 12.91 3.60 6.81
CA LYS A 93 11.49 3.77 6.54
C LYS A 93 10.85 4.79 7.48
N ALA A 94 11.07 4.65 8.79
CA ALA A 94 10.53 5.60 9.78
C ALA A 94 11.00 7.03 9.52
N GLN A 95 12.27 7.21 9.14
CA GLN A 95 12.82 8.50 8.72
C GLN A 95 12.14 9.07 7.47
N ALA A 96 11.88 8.23 6.46
CA ALA A 96 11.19 8.67 5.25
C ALA A 96 9.74 9.07 5.53
N ASP A 97 9.01 8.24 6.29
CA ASP A 97 7.64 8.48 6.69
C ASP A 97 7.52 9.81 7.48
N ILE A 98 8.40 10.02 8.47
CA ILE A 98 8.43 11.24 9.28
C ILE A 98 8.71 12.49 8.42
N ARG A 99 9.66 12.42 7.48
CA ARG A 99 9.93 13.55 6.57
C ARG A 99 8.74 13.86 5.67
N GLY A 100 8.05 12.82 5.17
CA GLY A 100 6.84 12.98 4.37
C GLY A 100 5.74 13.70 5.16
N MET A 101 5.51 13.28 6.40
CA MET A 101 4.54 13.93 7.28
C MET A 101 4.94 15.37 7.63
N ALA A 102 6.22 15.64 7.95
CA ALA A 102 6.68 16.99 8.23
C ALA A 102 6.47 17.94 7.04
N SER A 103 6.72 17.47 5.82
CA SER A 103 6.44 18.23 4.59
C SER A 103 4.94 18.48 4.38
N ALA A 104 4.07 17.53 4.76
CA ALA A 104 2.63 17.71 4.66
C ALA A 104 2.10 18.66 5.75
N VAL A 105 2.68 18.64 6.96
CA VAL A 105 2.37 19.62 8.02
C VAL A 105 2.79 21.03 7.58
N SER A 106 3.97 21.20 6.97
CA SER A 106 4.40 22.51 6.48
C SER A 106 3.55 23.03 5.31
N ALA A 107 3.07 22.14 4.43
CA ALA A 107 2.10 22.52 3.41
C ALA A 107 0.75 22.93 4.04
N TRP A 108 0.26 22.19 5.03
CA TRP A 108 -0.96 22.53 5.76
C TRP A 108 -0.84 23.92 6.40
N THR A 109 0.24 24.19 7.14
CA THR A 109 0.43 25.47 7.83
C THR A 109 0.50 26.64 6.86
N ALA A 110 1.11 26.45 5.69
CA ALA A 110 1.17 27.46 4.64
C ALA A 110 -0.22 27.84 4.11
N HIS A 111 -1.15 26.88 3.99
CA HIS A 111 -2.50 27.13 3.49
C HIS A 111 -3.49 27.56 4.57
N MET A 112 -3.41 26.98 5.77
CA MET A 112 -4.39 27.16 6.85
C MET A 112 -3.95 28.22 7.87
N GLY A 113 -2.70 28.69 7.79
CA GLY A 113 -2.12 29.67 8.72
C GLY A 113 -1.95 29.17 10.16
N THR A 114 -2.23 27.89 10.41
CA THR A 114 -2.21 27.26 11.73
C THR A 114 -1.64 25.85 11.65
N LEU A 115 -1.02 25.39 12.73
CA LEU A 115 -0.57 24.01 12.85
C LEU A 115 -1.78 23.07 12.94
N PRO A 116 -1.77 21.92 12.25
CA PRO A 116 -2.82 20.93 12.41
C PRO A 116 -2.82 20.43 13.85
N SER A 117 -3.98 20.29 14.48
CA SER A 117 -4.08 19.79 15.87
C SER A 117 -3.83 18.28 15.97
N ALA A 118 -3.95 17.56 14.87
CA ALA A 118 -3.68 16.13 14.76
C ALA A 118 -3.22 15.77 13.35
N LEU A 119 -2.38 14.74 13.23
CA LEU A 119 -1.90 14.25 11.94
C LEU A 119 -3.05 13.79 11.02
N GLY A 120 -4.14 13.25 11.58
CA GLY A 120 -5.29 12.77 10.79
C GLY A 120 -5.90 13.84 9.87
N LEU A 121 -5.79 15.12 10.22
CA LEU A 121 -6.31 16.22 9.41
C LEU A 121 -5.63 16.34 8.04
N LEU A 122 -4.37 15.90 7.92
CA LEU A 122 -3.61 15.96 6.67
C LEU A 122 -4.24 15.13 5.55
N THR A 123 -5.06 14.13 5.91
CA THR A 123 -5.72 13.22 4.96
C THR A 123 -7.08 13.71 4.48
N ALA A 124 -7.58 14.80 5.06
CA ALA A 124 -8.85 15.40 4.70
C ALA A 124 -8.64 16.68 3.91
N ILE A 125 -9.68 17.05 3.15
CA ILE A 125 -9.80 18.40 2.59
C ILE A 125 -10.21 19.33 3.74
N ALA A 126 -9.55 20.48 3.83
CA ALA A 126 -9.80 21.48 4.87
C ALA A 126 -10.04 22.86 4.25
N THR A 127 -10.81 23.69 4.95
CA THR A 127 -11.11 25.07 4.54
C THR A 127 -10.55 26.02 5.57
N SER A 128 -9.76 27.00 5.13
CA SER A 128 -9.19 28.02 6.01
C SER A 128 -10.24 29.05 6.45
N PRO A 129 -9.96 29.86 7.49
CA PRO A 129 -10.83 30.98 7.88
C PRO A 129 -11.07 32.01 6.77
N GLN A 130 -10.22 32.04 5.74
CA GLN A 130 -10.35 32.89 4.56
C GLN A 130 -11.16 32.22 3.43
N ASN A 131 -11.87 31.13 3.74
CA ASN A 131 -12.69 30.36 2.80
C ASN A 131 -11.88 29.75 1.62
N ILE A 132 -10.61 29.39 1.87
CA ILE A 132 -9.76 28.70 0.89
C ILE A 132 -9.79 27.21 1.20
N THR A 133 -10.26 26.40 0.27
CA THR A 133 -10.26 24.93 0.36
C THR A 133 -8.93 24.37 -0.18
N ALA A 134 -8.28 23.49 0.58
CA ALA A 134 -7.05 22.81 0.18
C ALA A 134 -6.98 21.39 0.76
N GLY A 135 -6.05 20.60 0.24
CA GLY A 135 -5.83 19.21 0.63
C GLY A 135 -6.53 18.20 -0.29
N PRO A 136 -6.42 16.89 0.01
CA PRO A 136 -5.65 16.33 1.13
C PRO A 136 -4.14 16.57 0.94
N PHE A 137 -3.45 16.92 2.03
CA PHE A 137 -2.02 17.21 2.02
C PHE A 137 -1.17 15.94 2.03
N MET A 138 -1.80 14.79 2.29
CA MET A 138 -1.20 13.47 2.20
C MET A 138 -2.31 12.43 1.98
N ALA A 139 -2.04 11.39 1.19
CA ALA A 139 -3.06 10.39 0.84
C ALA A 139 -3.51 9.53 2.03
N ALA A 140 -2.59 9.19 2.92
CA ALA A 140 -2.84 8.44 4.14
C ALA A 140 -1.72 8.69 5.14
N ILE A 141 -2.01 8.56 6.44
CA ILE A 141 -0.95 8.54 7.46
C ILE A 141 -0.20 7.22 7.35
N PRO A 142 1.12 7.22 7.12
CA PRO A 142 1.89 5.99 7.07
C PRO A 142 1.89 5.31 8.44
N THR A 143 1.79 3.98 8.45
CA THR A 143 1.95 3.19 9.67
C THR A 143 3.43 2.94 9.95
N PRO A 144 3.84 2.92 11.23
CA PRO A 144 5.20 2.55 11.61
C PRO A 144 5.63 1.18 11.02
N PRO A 145 6.93 0.97 10.80
CA PRO A 145 7.44 -0.20 10.08
C PRO A 145 7.29 -1.54 10.83
N SER A 146 7.03 -1.53 12.14
CA SER A 146 6.84 -2.72 12.97
C SER A 146 6.21 -2.32 14.31
N THR A 147 5.62 -3.28 15.03
CA THR A 147 5.06 -3.09 16.38
C THR A 147 6.09 -2.60 17.39
N VAL A 148 7.38 -2.88 17.18
CA VAL A 148 8.50 -2.37 18.01
C VAL A 148 8.61 -0.84 17.95
N TRP A 149 8.12 -0.22 16.87
CA TRP A 149 8.11 1.24 16.68
C TRP A 149 6.86 1.93 17.24
N GLY A 150 5.98 1.17 17.91
CA GLY A 150 4.68 1.63 18.37
C GLY A 150 3.58 1.50 17.32
N ALA A 151 2.35 1.77 17.73
CA ALA A 151 1.17 1.66 16.85
C ALA A 151 1.01 2.85 15.89
N ALA A 152 1.54 4.01 16.26
CA ALA A 152 1.46 5.25 15.47
C ALA A 152 2.65 6.16 15.77
N TYR A 153 2.92 7.10 14.86
CA TYR A 153 3.89 8.17 15.08
C TYR A 153 3.37 9.17 16.13
N SER A 154 4.26 9.64 17.00
CA SER A 154 3.96 10.67 17.99
C SER A 154 4.00 12.04 17.33
N TYR A 155 3.04 12.89 17.66
CA TYR A 155 2.95 14.26 17.16
C TYR A 155 2.73 15.21 18.33
N ALA A 156 3.59 16.20 18.45
CA ALA A 156 3.50 17.24 19.46
C ALA A 156 3.57 18.61 18.79
N ILE A 157 2.77 19.55 19.30
CA ILE A 157 2.75 20.94 18.86
C ILE A 157 3.14 21.84 20.02
N ASN A 158 3.93 22.86 19.73
CA ASN A 158 4.13 23.99 20.62
C ASN A 158 3.52 25.23 19.97
N ALA A 159 2.25 25.46 20.25
CA ALA A 159 1.49 26.56 19.67
C ALA A 159 2.07 27.94 20.03
N ALA A 160 2.74 28.07 21.17
CA ALA A 160 3.36 29.34 21.58
C ALA A 160 4.59 29.69 20.73
N LEU A 161 5.33 28.68 20.26
CA LEU A 161 6.53 28.84 19.44
C LEU A 161 6.26 28.62 17.94
N GLY A 162 5.06 28.17 17.57
CA GLY A 162 4.73 27.81 16.18
C GLY A 162 5.52 26.61 15.66
N THR A 163 6.05 25.76 16.55
CA THR A 163 6.84 24.58 16.19
C THR A 163 6.04 23.30 16.38
N PHE A 164 6.43 22.25 15.66
CA PHE A 164 5.92 20.91 15.88
C PHE A 164 7.08 19.90 15.94
N THR A 165 6.77 18.70 16.41
CA THR A 165 7.71 17.59 16.41
C THR A 165 6.93 16.33 16.07
N ILE A 166 7.41 15.59 15.08
CA ILE A 166 6.94 14.23 14.78
C ILE A 166 8.06 13.27 15.16
N SER A 167 7.76 12.26 15.98
CA SER A 167 8.76 11.30 16.45
C SER A 167 8.26 9.87 16.50
N ALA A 168 9.20 8.93 16.38
CA ALA A 168 9.00 7.52 16.67
C ALA A 168 10.31 6.90 17.16
N ALA A 169 10.20 5.85 17.99
CA ALA A 169 11.35 5.15 18.54
C ALA A 169 11.15 3.64 18.37
N GLY A 170 12.19 2.93 17.94
CA GLY A 170 12.19 1.49 17.74
C GLY A 170 13.57 1.00 17.29
N ASP A 171 13.84 -0.30 17.45
CA ASP A 171 15.14 -0.93 17.10
C ASP A 171 16.36 -0.20 17.71
N GLY A 172 16.21 0.41 18.89
CA GLY A 172 17.28 1.14 19.59
C GLY A 172 17.58 2.55 19.06
N ALA A 173 16.75 3.06 18.13
CA ALA A 173 16.90 4.39 17.55
C ALA A 173 15.64 5.24 17.79
N THR A 174 15.84 6.55 17.99
CA THR A 174 14.77 7.55 17.98
C THR A 174 14.93 8.42 16.75
N VAL A 175 13.86 8.54 15.98
CA VAL A 175 13.78 9.38 14.80
C VAL A 175 12.80 10.52 15.07
N SER A 176 13.20 11.75 14.76
CA SER A 176 12.37 12.93 14.96
C SER A 176 12.56 13.92 13.82
N ALA A 177 11.51 14.64 13.45
CA ALA A 177 11.58 15.82 12.59
C ALA A 177 10.80 16.99 13.22
N PRO A 178 11.24 18.23 12.94
CA PRO A 178 10.50 19.44 13.26
C PRO A 178 9.31 19.66 12.32
#